data_AF-A0AAF3J5A7-F1
#
_entry.id   AF-A0AAF3J5A7-F1
#
_cell.length_a   1.000
_cell.length_b   1.000
_cell.length_c   1.000
_cell.angle_alpha   90.00
_cell.angle_beta   90.00
_cell.angle_gamma   90.00
#
_symmetry.space_group_name_H-M   'P 1'
#
loop_
_entity.id
_entity.type
_entity.pdbx_description
1 polymer ?
#
loop_
_entity_poly.entity_id
_entity_poly.type
_entity_poly.pdbx_seq_one_letter_code
_entity_poly.pdbx_strand_id
1 'polypeptide(L)'
;MLLYNSPFQLLDFAEHLRELNYYTRPNYKKLADLLNEVMAEGSFKFTDQWDWEKSSCRRPILNNKEKEKEKPQPVSLEEIQQVKAMQSAEKVEEQNMMQATYNYIIPNRIL
;
A
#
# COMPACT_ATOMS: atom_id res chain seq x y z
N MET A 1 6.75 40.29 0.57
CA MET A 1 5.38 39.84 0.25
C MET A 1 5.08 38.60 1.10
N LEU A 2 3.89 38.51 1.71
CA LEU A 2 3.55 37.44 2.66
C LEU A 2 3.46 36.05 2.00
N LEU A 3 3.11 36.01 0.71
CA LEU A 3 2.83 34.80 -0.07
C LEU A 3 3.99 34.36 -0.99
N TYR A 4 5.24 34.73 -0.67
CA TYR A 4 6.38 34.47 -1.56
C TYR A 4 6.74 32.97 -1.73
N ASN A 5 6.58 32.17 -0.66
CA ASN A 5 6.87 30.72 -0.68
C ASN A 5 5.59 29.87 -0.67
N SER A 6 4.47 30.43 -1.11
CA SER A 6 3.17 29.76 -1.10
C SER A 6 2.72 29.45 -2.53
N PRO A 7 1.89 28.41 -2.74
CA PRO A 7 1.35 28.07 -4.06
C PRO A 7 0.62 29.27 -4.69
N PHE A 8 0.74 29.43 -6.01
CA PHE A 8 0.28 30.63 -6.72
C PHE A 8 -1.24 30.82 -6.60
N GLN A 9 -2.01 29.74 -6.48
CA GLN A 9 -3.47 29.75 -6.32
C GLN A 9 -3.91 30.51 -5.05
N LEU A 10 -3.04 30.63 -4.04
CA LEU A 10 -3.34 31.42 -2.84
C LEU A 10 -3.35 32.93 -3.11
N LEU A 11 -2.72 33.40 -4.18
CA LEU A 11 -2.84 34.80 -4.61
C LEU A 11 -4.26 35.09 -5.07
N ASP A 12 -4.81 34.25 -5.95
CA ASP A 12 -6.18 34.37 -6.46
C ASP A 12 -7.22 34.20 -5.34
N PHE A 13 -6.93 33.33 -4.37
CA PHE A 13 -7.73 33.18 -3.16
C PHE A 13 -7.75 34.48 -2.33
N ALA A 14 -6.57 35.08 -2.11
CA ALA A 14 -6.46 36.32 -1.34
C ALA A 14 -7.09 37.51 -2.08
N GLU A 15 -6.97 37.56 -3.41
CA GLU A 15 -7.64 38.57 -4.24
C GLU A 15 -9.15 38.47 -4.11
N HIS A 16 -9.71 37.27 -4.25
CA HIS A 16 -11.15 37.03 -4.05
C HIS A 16 -11.62 37.48 -2.65
N LEU A 17 -10.81 37.28 -1.62
CA LEU A 17 -11.15 37.75 -0.27
C LEU A 17 -11.11 39.27 -0.14
N ARG A 18 -10.20 39.95 -0.84
CA ARG A 18 -10.08 41.41 -0.81
C ARG A 18 -11.22 42.11 -1.53
N GLU A 19 -11.83 41.46 -2.52
CA GLU A 19 -12.99 41.99 -3.24
C GLU A 19 -14.29 41.91 -2.43
N LEU A 20 -14.32 41.10 -1.37
CA LEU A 20 -15.51 40.91 -0.55
C LEU A 20 -15.75 42.10 0.40
N ASN A 21 -17.02 42.49 0.48
CA ASN A 21 -17.54 43.42 1.46
C ASN A 21 -18.41 42.69 2.50
N TYR A 22 -18.76 43.38 3.58
CA TYR A 22 -19.56 42.81 4.67
C TYR A 22 -20.88 42.17 4.22
N TYR A 23 -21.53 42.73 3.22
CA TYR A 23 -22.84 42.27 2.73
C TYR A 23 -22.75 41.28 1.57
N THR A 24 -21.57 41.11 0.96
CA THR A 24 -21.43 40.23 -0.19
C THR A 24 -21.20 38.80 0.26
N ARG A 25 -21.95 37.86 -0.31
CA ARG A 25 -21.75 36.44 -0.04
C ARG A 25 -20.48 35.93 -0.73
N PRO A 26 -19.53 35.34 0.00
CA PRO A 26 -18.35 34.72 -0.61
C PRO A 26 -18.74 33.54 -1.51
N ASN A 27 -18.07 33.40 -2.64
CA ASN A 27 -18.19 32.22 -3.49
C ASN A 27 -17.33 31.07 -2.93
N TYR A 28 -17.89 30.29 -2.01
CA TYR A 28 -17.21 29.15 -1.40
C TYR A 28 -16.84 28.04 -2.40
N LYS A 29 -17.59 27.91 -3.51
CA LYS A 29 -17.28 26.93 -4.55
C LYS A 29 -15.94 27.26 -5.20
N LYS A 30 -15.75 28.52 -5.62
CA LYS A 30 -14.47 29.00 -6.19
C LYS A 30 -13.31 28.78 -5.22
N LEU A 31 -13.49 29.09 -3.94
CA LEU A 31 -12.45 28.92 -2.93
C LEU A 31 -12.08 27.45 -2.71
N ALA A 32 -13.06 26.56 -2.67
CA ALA A 32 -12.83 25.13 -2.55
C ALA A 32 -12.12 24.56 -3.80
N ASP A 33 -12.53 24.99 -4.99
CA ASP A 33 -11.94 24.55 -6.25
C ASP A 33 -10.45 24.94 -6.34
N LEU A 34 -10.09 26.17 -5.93
CA LEU A 34 -8.69 26.62 -5.85
C LEU A 34 -7.84 25.76 -4.89
N LEU A 35 -8.38 25.42 -3.72
CA LEU A 35 -7.67 24.58 -2.76
C LEU A 35 -7.55 23.13 -3.25
N ASN A 36 -8.54 22.62 -3.97
CA ASN A 36 -8.48 21.31 -4.60
C ASN A 36 -7.41 21.25 -5.68
N GLU A 37 -7.22 22.34 -6.44
CA GLU A 37 -6.16 22.45 -7.44
C GLU A 37 -4.77 22.40 -6.79
N VAL A 38 -4.56 23.11 -5.67
CA VAL A 38 -3.34 23.03 -4.86
C VAL A 38 -3.08 21.60 -4.36
N MET A 39 -4.12 20.91 -3.90
CA MET A 39 -4.00 19.52 -3.46
C MET A 39 -3.60 18.59 -4.60
N ALA A 40 -4.16 18.79 -5.80
CA ALA A 40 -3.82 18.01 -6.98
C ALA A 40 -2.36 18.25 -7.42
N GLU A 41 -1.90 19.50 -7.45
CA GLU A 41 -0.52 19.86 -7.82
C GLU A 41 0.50 19.33 -6.80
N GLY A 42 0.17 19.45 -5.51
CA GLY A 42 1.00 18.95 -4.40
C GLY A 42 0.91 17.44 -4.19
N SER A 43 0.11 16.72 -4.99
CA SER A 43 -0.13 15.27 -4.84
C SER A 43 -0.63 14.86 -3.45
N PHE A 44 -1.38 15.74 -2.79
CA PHE A 44 -1.97 15.50 -1.48
C PHE A 44 -3.31 14.76 -1.63
N LYS A 45 -3.62 13.89 -0.66
CA LYS A 45 -4.86 13.13 -0.62
C LYS A 45 -5.63 13.41 0.66
N PHE A 46 -6.95 13.34 0.60
CA PHE A 46 -7.81 13.43 1.79
C PHE A 46 -7.60 12.29 2.80
N THR A 47 -6.97 11.20 2.38
CA THR A 47 -6.60 10.08 3.24
C THR A 47 -5.27 10.29 3.96
N ASP A 48 -4.53 11.34 3.62
CA ASP A 48 -3.24 11.60 4.23
C ASP A 48 -3.41 11.99 5.70
N GLN A 49 -2.51 11.48 6.54
CA GLN A 49 -2.50 11.77 7.96
C GLN A 49 -2.09 13.21 8.22
N TRP A 50 -2.77 13.85 9.16
CA TRP A 50 -2.42 15.18 9.62
C TRP A 50 -1.09 15.16 10.39
N ASP A 51 -0.38 16.29 10.38
CA ASP A 51 0.93 16.36 11.04
C ASP A 51 0.87 16.08 12.55
N TRP A 52 -0.25 16.41 13.20
CA TRP A 52 -0.46 16.10 14.61
C TRP A 52 -0.68 14.60 14.89
N GLU A 53 -1.16 13.83 13.90
CA GLU A 53 -1.33 12.36 14.03
C GLU A 53 -0.01 11.61 13.88
N LYS A 54 0.95 12.18 13.13
CA LYS A 54 2.30 11.60 13.00
C LYS A 54 3.03 11.53 14.35
N SER A 55 2.69 12.44 15.27
CA SER A 55 3.30 12.51 16.60
C SER A 55 2.81 11.40 17.54
N SER A 56 1.57 10.92 17.36
CA SER A 56 1.02 9.78 18.12
C SER A 56 1.42 8.44 17.51
N CYS A 57 1.77 8.40 16.23
CA CYS A 57 2.41 7.28 15.55
C CYS A 57 3.95 7.36 15.55
N ARG A 58 4.59 7.85 16.63
CA ARG A 58 5.98 7.48 16.89
C ARG A 58 6.03 6.01 17.28
N ARG A 59 5.98 5.12 16.28
CA ARG A 59 6.42 3.74 16.48
C ARG A 59 7.84 3.84 17.03
N PRO A 60 8.16 3.23 18.20
CA PRO A 60 9.55 3.06 18.56
C PRO A 60 10.19 2.35 17.36
N ILE A 61 11.33 2.85 16.92
CA ILE A 61 12.11 2.26 15.83
C ILE A 61 12.43 0.83 16.28
N LEU A 62 11.60 -0.13 15.87
CA LEU A 62 12.03 -1.52 15.82
C LEU A 62 13.03 -1.53 14.68
N ASN A 63 14.32 -1.58 15.04
CA ASN A 63 15.44 -1.85 14.15
C ASN A 63 15.29 -3.25 13.53
N ASN A 64 14.28 -3.41 12.69
CA ASN A 64 14.25 -4.48 11.71
C ASN A 64 14.78 -3.84 10.46
N LYS A 65 16.07 -4.04 10.19
CA LYS A 65 16.63 -3.83 8.85
C LYS A 65 15.83 -4.74 7.91
N GLU A 66 14.78 -4.18 7.32
CA GLU A 66 14.09 -4.80 6.21
C GLU A 66 15.14 -4.95 5.12
N LYS A 67 15.48 -6.22 4.86
CA LYS A 67 16.37 -6.65 3.79
C LYS A 67 15.96 -5.89 2.52
N GLU A 68 16.92 -5.16 1.98
CA GLU A 68 16.79 -4.58 0.64
C GLU A 68 16.26 -5.65 -0.30
N LYS A 69 15.23 -5.29 -1.06
CA LYS A 69 14.67 -6.11 -2.13
C LYS A 69 15.78 -6.32 -3.16
N GLU A 70 16.52 -7.41 -3.05
CA GLU A 70 17.31 -7.92 -4.17
C GLU A 70 16.34 -8.16 -5.33
N LYS A 71 16.59 -7.46 -6.43
CA LYS A 71 15.99 -7.70 -7.73
C LYS A 71 16.18 -9.19 -8.05
N PRO A 72 15.13 -9.97 -8.38
CA PRO A 72 15.33 -11.39 -8.66
C PRO A 72 16.28 -11.51 -9.85
N GLN A 73 17.43 -12.13 -9.61
CA GLN A 73 18.32 -12.58 -10.67
C GLN A 73 17.54 -13.64 -11.50
N PRO A 74 17.71 -13.69 -12.83
CA PRO A 74 16.99 -14.67 -13.65
C PRO A 74 17.45 -16.08 -13.24
N VAL A 75 16.63 -16.76 -12.45
CA VAL A 75 16.78 -18.18 -12.11
C VAL A 75 16.71 -18.95 -13.42
N SER A 76 17.72 -19.78 -13.70
CA SER A 76 17.81 -20.54 -14.94
C SER A 76 16.62 -21.48 -15.08
N LEU A 77 16.14 -21.70 -16.31
CA LEU A 77 14.98 -22.56 -16.56
C LEU A 77 15.21 -23.99 -16.05
N GLU A 78 16.47 -24.43 -15.98
CA GLU A 78 16.86 -25.74 -15.47
C GLU A 78 16.57 -25.89 -13.96
N GLU A 79 16.80 -24.85 -13.15
CA GLU A 79 16.55 -24.89 -11.70
C GLU A 79 15.05 -24.95 -11.39
N ILE A 80 14.22 -24.26 -12.17
CA ILE A 80 12.76 -24.32 -12.04
C ILE A 80 12.24 -25.72 -12.38
N GLN A 81 12.82 -26.37 -13.39
CA GLN A 81 12.46 -27.75 -13.75
C GLN A 81 12.82 -28.75 -12.65
N GLN A 82 13.99 -28.58 -12.02
CA GLN A 82 14.45 -29.45 -10.93
C GLN A 82 13.58 -29.31 -9.68
N VAL A 83 13.26 -28.08 -9.25
CA VAL A 83 12.39 -27.84 -8.10
C VAL A 83 10.98 -28.40 -8.34
N LYS A 84 10.47 -28.26 -9.56
CA LYS A 84 9.15 -28.79 -9.93
C LYS A 84 9.14 -30.32 -9.99
N ALA A 85 10.23 -30.94 -10.43
CA ALA A 85 10.40 -32.39 -10.42
C ALA A 85 10.46 -32.94 -8.99
N MET A 86 11.21 -32.28 -8.09
CA MET A 86 11.30 -32.68 -6.68
C MET A 86 9.95 -32.58 -5.96
N GLN A 87 9.20 -31.49 -6.17
CA GLN A 87 7.85 -31.33 -5.59
C GLN A 87 6.85 -32.35 -6.12
N SER A 88 7.01 -32.79 -7.37
CA SER A 88 6.15 -33.83 -7.94
C SER A 88 6.47 -35.22 -7.36
N ALA A 89 7.72 -35.50 -7.01
CA ALA A 89 8.13 -36.76 -6.39
C ALA A 89 7.63 -36.87 -4.94
N GLU A 90 7.77 -35.80 -4.16
CA GLU A 90 7.28 -35.75 -2.76
C GLU A 90 5.76 -35.97 -2.68
N LYS A 91 5.00 -35.37 -3.60
CA LYS A 91 3.55 -35.55 -3.66
C LYS A 91 3.13 -36.97 -4.05
N VAL A 92 3.93 -37.67 -4.86
CA VAL A 92 3.70 -39.09 -5.21
C VAL A 92 4.00 -39.99 -4.02
N GLU A 93 5.05 -39.70 -3.24
CA GLU A 93 5.38 -40.44 -2.02
C GLU A 93 4.32 -40.29 -0.93
N GLU A 94 3.79 -39.08 -0.72
CA GLU A 94 2.68 -38.84 0.22
C GLU A 94 1.43 -39.64 -0.17
N GLN A 95 1.07 -39.66 -1.46
CA GLN A 95 -0.09 -40.43 -1.91
C GLN A 95 0.12 -41.94 -1.76
N ASN A 96 1.34 -42.43 -1.97
CA ASN A 96 1.67 -43.83 -1.78
C ASN A 96 1.62 -44.25 -0.30
N MET A 97 2.08 -43.39 0.63
CA MET A 97 1.92 -43.62 2.08
C MET A 97 0.44 -43.62 2.50
N MET A 98 -0.36 -42.70 1.97
CA MET A 98 -1.79 -42.63 2.29
C MET A 98 -2.54 -43.87 1.78
N GLN A 99 -2.18 -44.39 0.60
CA GLN A 99 -2.76 -45.64 0.10
C GLN A 99 -2.30 -46.87 0.89
N ALA A 100 -1.03 -46.90 1.33
CA ALA A 100 -0.49 -47.99 2.13
C ALA A 100 -1.17 -48.08 3.51
N THR A 101 -1.43 -46.94 4.15
CA THR A 101 -2.18 -46.89 5.42
C THR A 101 -3.63 -47.34 5.23
N TYR A 102 -4.29 -46.90 4.16
CA TYR A 102 -5.66 -47.31 3.84
C TYR A 102 -5.78 -48.84 3.67
N ASN A 103 -4.87 -49.45 2.92
CA ASN A 103 -4.87 -50.90 2.68
C ASN A 103 -4.60 -51.73 3.96
N TYR A 104 -3.92 -51.18 4.96
CA TYR A 104 -3.65 -51.85 6.24
C TYR A 104 -4.83 -51.79 7.23
N ILE A 105 -5.64 -50.73 7.14
CA ILE A 105 -6.74 -50.47 8.09
C ILE A 105 -7.99 -51.31 7.75
N ILE A 106 -8.27 -51.56 6.47
CA ILE A 106 -9.51 -52.24 6.05
C ILE A 106 -9.60 -53.74 6.38
N PRO A 107 -8.54 -54.58 6.26
CA PRO A 107 -8.67 -56.01 6.56
C PRO A 107 -8.73 -56.33 8.06
N ASN A 108 -8.37 -55.39 8.95
CA ASN A 108 -8.35 -55.59 10.42
C ASN A 108 -9.64 -55.15 11.14
N ARG A 109 -10.72 -54.87 10.39
CA ARG A 109 -11.98 -54.33 10.94
C ARG A 109 -13.19 -55.26 10.78
N ILE A 110 -12.95 -56.57 10.67
CA ILE A 110 -13.98 -57.60 10.83
C ILE A 110 -13.42 -58.71 11.72
N LEU A 111 -13.70 -58.61 13.02
CA LEU A 111 -14.09 -59.70 13.94
C LEU A 111 -14.66 -59.04 15.21
#